data_AF-A0A7S6N4R8-F1
#
_entry.id   AF-A0A7S6N4R8-F1
#
_cell.length_a   1.000
_cell.length_b   1.000
_cell.length_c   1.000
_cell.angle_alpha   90.00
_cell.angle_beta   90.00
_cell.angle_gamma   90.00
#
_symmetry.space_group_name_H-M   'P 1'
#
loop_
_entity.id
_entity.type
_entity.pdbx_description
1 polymer ?
#
loop_
_entity_poly.entity_id
_entity_poly.type
_entity_poly.pdbx_seq_one_letter_code
_entity_poly.pdbx_strand_id
1 'polypeptide(L)'
;MSSILDLVRPEIRRMKPYRSAQFADGLVRLNANENPWRPPGDQSNAGLNRYPEPRPFELTASLAAHFGVAAAQVLVTRGSSEAIDVVIRGFCRAGRDGIVICPPTFGMYETYAQIQDAPIRRVALLRDRGYAVDVDGILDQWSAATRVLFLCSPNNPTGNSMALADIHRLATALDGRGVVVLDGAYAEFSATDPTQELLGQHANVIVLRTLSKALALAGVRCGALLAAPELVALLGCVLPPYTFPSPCAEAVQRCLEPGHAAEWRRRVERLRAERARLAAALASLPDIRRVWPSDANFLLVEAVDAPRLVEAARRGGVLLRDFSWDPGLPDCVRITVGDPAENDQLLAALGRP
;
A
#
# COMPACT_ATOMS: atom_id res chain seq x y z
N MET A 1 -27.22 14.69 2.75
CA MET A 1 -25.77 14.46 2.82
C MET A 1 -25.23 14.46 1.40
N SER A 2 -24.09 15.12 1.14
CA SER A 2 -23.44 15.05 -0.18
C SER A 2 -22.89 13.65 -0.37
N SER A 3 -23.07 13.03 -1.54
CA SER A 3 -22.47 11.73 -1.83
C SER A 3 -20.95 11.86 -1.87
N ILE A 4 -20.19 10.85 -1.44
CA ILE A 4 -18.72 10.80 -1.65
C ILE A 4 -18.36 11.00 -3.13
N LEU A 5 -19.23 10.56 -4.04
CA LEU A 5 -19.05 10.75 -5.47
C LEU A 5 -19.04 12.23 -5.86
N ASP A 6 -19.72 13.11 -5.11
CA ASP A 6 -19.71 14.56 -5.37
C ASP A 6 -18.35 15.21 -5.14
N LEU A 7 -17.53 14.59 -4.28
CA LEU A 7 -16.18 15.03 -3.97
C LEU A 7 -15.15 14.58 -5.02
N VAL A 8 -15.49 13.59 -5.84
CA VAL A 8 -14.69 13.26 -7.03
C VAL A 8 -14.71 14.45 -7.97
N ARG A 9 -13.54 14.78 -8.53
CA ARG A 9 -13.37 15.87 -9.48
C ARG A 9 -14.46 15.84 -10.55
N PRO A 10 -15.21 16.93 -10.74
CA PRO A 10 -16.23 17.06 -11.78
C PRO A 10 -15.75 16.75 -13.19
N GLU A 11 -14.46 16.89 -13.48
CA GLU A 11 -13.88 16.49 -14.77
C GLU A 11 -13.87 14.96 -14.89
N ILE A 12 -13.44 14.25 -13.84
CA ILE A 12 -13.40 12.78 -13.77
C ILE A 12 -14.82 12.19 -13.76
N ARG A 13 -15.75 12.78 -13.01
CA ARG A 13 -17.17 12.36 -13.01
C ARG A 13 -17.83 12.40 -14.39
N ARG A 14 -17.37 13.30 -15.26
CA ARG A 14 -17.86 13.45 -16.64
C ARG A 14 -17.10 12.60 -17.65
N MET A 15 -16.00 11.97 -17.24
CA MET A 15 -15.24 11.09 -18.13
C MET A 15 -16.08 9.87 -18.49
N LYS A 16 -16.00 9.50 -19.76
CA LYS A 16 -16.45 8.20 -20.24
C LYS A 16 -15.22 7.31 -20.32
N PRO A 17 -15.30 6.03 -19.89
CA PRO A 17 -14.21 5.09 -20.08
C PRO A 17 -13.79 5.05 -21.55
N TYR A 18 -12.50 4.88 -21.79
CA TYR A 18 -11.99 4.64 -23.14
C TYR A 18 -12.68 3.42 -23.76
N ARG A 19 -13.12 3.56 -25.01
CA ARG A 19 -13.72 2.45 -25.78
C ARG A 19 -12.61 1.63 -26.42
N SER A 20 -12.12 0.64 -25.66
CA SER A 20 -11.15 -0.35 -26.14
C SER A 20 -11.73 -1.29 -27.19
N ALA A 21 -10.84 -1.98 -27.91
CA ALA A 21 -11.22 -3.11 -28.74
C ALA A 21 -12.00 -4.14 -27.91
N GLN A 22 -13.07 -4.69 -28.49
CA GLN A 22 -13.87 -5.71 -27.82
C GLN A 22 -13.09 -7.01 -27.72
N PHE A 23 -13.26 -7.68 -26.58
CA PHE A 23 -12.73 -9.00 -26.29
C PHE A 23 -13.90 -9.94 -26.02
N ALA A 24 -13.89 -11.11 -26.66
CA ALA A 24 -14.83 -12.18 -26.43
C ALA A 24 -14.14 -13.51 -26.74
N ASP A 25 -14.31 -14.48 -25.85
CA ASP A 25 -13.69 -15.80 -25.98
C ASP A 25 -14.18 -16.53 -27.23
N GLY A 26 -13.27 -17.28 -27.86
CA GLY A 26 -13.57 -18.09 -29.04
C GLY A 26 -13.69 -17.31 -30.36
N LEU A 27 -13.53 -15.98 -30.37
CA LEU A 27 -13.55 -15.17 -31.59
C LEU A 27 -12.15 -14.85 -32.13
N VAL A 28 -12.05 -14.73 -33.46
CA VAL A 28 -10.82 -14.27 -34.13
C VAL A 28 -10.64 -12.76 -33.94
N ARG A 29 -9.50 -12.34 -33.37
CA ARG A 29 -9.18 -10.94 -33.07
C ARG A 29 -8.51 -10.23 -34.25
N LEU A 30 -9.30 -9.45 -35.00
CA LEU A 30 -8.86 -8.57 -36.11
C LEU A 30 -9.23 -7.10 -35.91
N ASN A 31 -9.33 -6.65 -34.66
CA ASN A 31 -9.91 -5.34 -34.29
C ASN A 31 -8.96 -4.39 -33.56
N ALA A 32 -7.67 -4.74 -33.42
CA ALA A 32 -6.69 -3.98 -32.61
C ALA A 32 -5.30 -3.80 -33.26
N ASN A 33 -5.15 -4.07 -34.57
CA ASN A 33 -3.88 -3.91 -35.32
C ASN A 33 -2.69 -4.69 -34.71
N GLU A 34 -2.97 -5.84 -34.11
CA GLU A 34 -1.97 -6.69 -33.46
C GLU A 34 -1.24 -7.57 -34.47
N ASN A 35 0.03 -7.86 -34.21
CA ASN A 35 0.77 -8.85 -34.98
C ASN A 35 0.21 -10.25 -34.68
N PRO A 36 -0.18 -11.07 -35.69
CA PRO A 36 -0.77 -12.38 -35.44
C PRO A 36 0.22 -13.40 -34.86
N TRP A 37 1.52 -13.22 -35.07
CA TRP A 37 2.55 -14.16 -34.63
C TRP A 37 3.11 -13.79 -33.25
N ARG A 38 3.29 -14.81 -32.41
CA ARG A 38 4.00 -14.67 -31.13
C ARG A 38 5.46 -14.28 -31.39
N PRO A 39 6.06 -13.41 -30.55
CA PRO A 39 7.49 -13.16 -30.65
C PRO A 39 8.29 -14.43 -30.30
N PRO A 40 9.48 -14.63 -30.89
CA PRO A 40 10.34 -15.75 -30.51
C PRO A 40 10.62 -15.78 -29.00
N GLY A 41 10.46 -16.96 -28.37
CA GLY A 41 10.70 -17.15 -26.93
C GLY A 41 9.51 -16.83 -26.01
N ASP A 42 8.35 -16.45 -26.55
CA ASP A 42 7.14 -16.23 -25.76
C ASP A 42 6.64 -17.54 -25.11
N GLN A 43 6.60 -17.56 -23.78
CA GLN A 43 6.08 -18.66 -22.95
C GLN A 43 4.78 -18.27 -22.20
N SER A 44 4.21 -17.10 -22.47
CA SER A 44 2.97 -16.65 -21.83
C SER A 44 1.76 -17.44 -22.33
N ASN A 45 0.74 -17.60 -21.48
CA ASN A 45 -0.47 -18.32 -21.86
C ASN A 45 -1.25 -17.52 -22.91
N ALA A 46 -1.53 -16.24 -22.64
CA ALA A 46 -2.33 -15.38 -23.51
C ALA A 46 -1.60 -14.89 -24.77
N GLY A 47 -0.26 -14.90 -24.75
CA GLY A 47 0.59 -14.40 -25.83
C GLY A 47 0.95 -12.93 -25.71
N LEU A 48 2.24 -12.62 -25.87
CA LEU A 48 2.77 -11.27 -25.79
C LEU A 48 2.37 -10.39 -26.98
N ASN A 49 1.97 -11.01 -28.10
CA ASN A 49 1.57 -10.32 -29.32
C ASN A 49 0.14 -9.76 -29.28
N ARG A 50 -0.60 -9.99 -28.19
CA ARG A 50 -1.98 -9.53 -28.00
C ARG A 50 -2.07 -8.61 -26.80
N TYR A 51 -2.83 -7.53 -26.94
CA TYR A 51 -3.15 -6.66 -25.82
C TYR A 51 -3.87 -7.46 -24.73
N PRO A 52 -3.57 -7.19 -23.44
CA PRO A 52 -4.33 -7.74 -22.32
C PRO A 52 -5.77 -7.24 -22.37
N GLU A 53 -6.60 -7.75 -21.47
CA GLU A 53 -7.89 -7.11 -21.21
C GLU A 53 -7.69 -5.68 -20.68
N PRO A 54 -8.52 -4.70 -21.09
CA PRO A 54 -8.42 -3.32 -20.60
C PRO A 54 -8.58 -3.22 -19.08
N ARG A 55 -9.45 -4.07 -18.52
CA ARG A 55 -9.57 -4.35 -17.09
C ARG A 55 -9.44 -5.87 -16.93
N PRO A 56 -8.46 -6.38 -16.19
CA PRO A 56 -8.19 -7.81 -16.14
C PRO A 56 -9.21 -8.50 -15.23
N PHE A 57 -10.27 -9.06 -15.80
CA PHE A 57 -11.43 -9.56 -15.06
C PHE A 57 -11.05 -10.73 -14.14
N GLU A 58 -10.31 -11.70 -14.67
CA GLU A 58 -9.88 -12.85 -13.90
C GLU A 58 -8.91 -12.47 -12.76
N LEU A 59 -7.96 -11.57 -13.03
CA LEU A 59 -7.06 -11.05 -11.98
C LEU A 59 -7.85 -10.31 -10.90
N THR A 60 -8.85 -9.51 -11.30
CA THR A 60 -9.74 -8.81 -10.39
C THR A 60 -10.50 -9.80 -9.51
N ALA A 61 -11.03 -10.89 -10.08
CA ALA A 61 -11.72 -11.94 -9.35
C ALA A 61 -10.78 -12.66 -8.36
N SER A 62 -9.55 -12.99 -8.76
CA SER A 62 -8.55 -13.60 -7.86
C SER A 62 -8.18 -12.69 -6.69
N LEU A 63 -7.99 -11.40 -6.94
CA LEU A 63 -7.71 -10.41 -5.88
C LEU A 63 -8.93 -10.21 -4.97
N ALA A 64 -10.14 -10.15 -5.53
CA ALA A 64 -11.38 -10.02 -4.76
C ALA A 64 -11.58 -11.20 -3.82
N ALA A 65 -11.38 -12.43 -4.31
CA ALA A 65 -11.42 -13.64 -3.50
C ALA A 65 -10.34 -13.63 -2.41
N HIS A 66 -9.12 -13.21 -2.75
CA HIS A 66 -8.01 -13.13 -1.79
C HIS A 66 -8.28 -12.12 -0.66
N PHE A 67 -8.81 -10.94 -0.97
CA PHE A 67 -9.12 -9.89 0.01
C PHE A 67 -10.49 -10.05 0.68
N GLY A 68 -11.31 -11.00 0.24
CA GLY A 68 -12.64 -11.25 0.77
C GLY A 68 -13.63 -10.11 0.49
N VAL A 69 -13.56 -9.50 -0.69
CA VAL A 69 -14.47 -8.42 -1.13
C VAL A 69 -15.13 -8.79 -2.45
N ALA A 70 -16.18 -8.05 -2.86
CA ALA A 70 -16.78 -8.25 -4.18
C ALA A 70 -15.85 -7.75 -5.30
N ALA A 71 -15.86 -8.39 -6.47
CA ALA A 71 -15.02 -7.99 -7.60
C ALA A 71 -15.25 -6.53 -8.04
N ALA A 72 -16.49 -6.03 -7.93
CA ALA A 72 -16.82 -4.65 -8.25
C ALA A 72 -16.19 -3.63 -7.26
N GLN A 73 -15.74 -4.08 -6.09
CA GLN A 73 -15.03 -3.27 -5.11
C GLN A 73 -13.52 -3.23 -5.36
N VAL A 74 -13.00 -3.88 -6.41
CA VAL A 74 -11.57 -3.98 -6.68
C VAL A 74 -11.20 -3.19 -7.93
N LEU A 75 -10.22 -2.29 -7.78
CA LEU A 75 -9.47 -1.73 -8.91
C LEU A 75 -8.03 -2.26 -8.85
N VAL A 76 -7.63 -3.04 -9.85
CA VAL A 76 -6.25 -3.51 -9.98
C VAL A 76 -5.35 -2.35 -10.35
N THR A 77 -4.21 -2.23 -9.66
CA THR A 77 -3.23 -1.17 -9.89
C THR A 77 -1.80 -1.73 -9.93
N ARG A 78 -0.87 -0.95 -10.49
CA ARG A 78 0.56 -1.25 -10.53
C ARG A 78 1.23 -1.05 -9.16
N GLY A 79 0.84 -1.88 -8.19
CA GLY A 79 1.13 -1.71 -6.77
C GLY A 79 0.25 -0.64 -6.12
N SER A 80 0.33 -0.49 -4.80
CA SER A 80 -0.42 0.54 -4.07
C SER A 80 0.00 1.97 -4.44
N SER A 81 1.21 2.16 -4.98
CA SER A 81 1.69 3.48 -5.45
C SER A 81 0.83 4.07 -6.57
N GLU A 82 0.41 3.26 -7.54
CA GLU A 82 -0.50 3.75 -8.59
C GLU A 82 -1.90 4.02 -8.03
N ALA A 83 -2.34 3.28 -7.02
CA ALA A 83 -3.59 3.58 -6.33
C ALA A 83 -3.55 4.93 -5.59
N ILE A 84 -2.43 5.28 -4.94
CA ILE A 84 -2.23 6.60 -4.32
C ILE A 84 -2.36 7.71 -5.38
N ASP A 85 -1.70 7.55 -6.52
CA ASP A 85 -1.78 8.51 -7.63
C ASP A 85 -3.21 8.63 -8.18
N VAL A 86 -3.91 7.51 -8.39
CA VAL A 86 -5.31 7.47 -8.85
C VAL A 86 -6.24 8.20 -7.88
N VAL A 87 -6.11 7.98 -6.57
CA VAL A 87 -6.93 8.67 -5.57
C VAL A 87 -6.66 10.18 -5.60
N ILE A 88 -5.40 10.59 -5.58
CA ILE A 88 -5.01 12.00 -5.61
C ILE A 88 -5.54 12.67 -6.89
N ARG A 89 -5.33 12.05 -8.06
CA ARG A 89 -5.86 12.54 -9.34
C ARG A 89 -7.38 12.52 -9.39
N GLY A 90 -8.05 11.58 -8.73
CA GLY A 90 -9.51 11.47 -8.72
C GLY A 90 -10.18 12.56 -7.90
N PHE A 91 -9.59 12.93 -6.77
CA PHE A 91 -10.20 13.84 -5.80
C PHE A 91 -9.62 15.26 -5.80
N CYS A 92 -8.35 15.44 -6.15
CA CYS A 92 -7.67 16.72 -5.98
C CYS A 92 -7.51 17.49 -7.30
N ARG A 93 -8.15 18.66 -7.42
CA ARG A 93 -7.77 19.64 -8.44
C ARG A 93 -6.48 20.34 -8.03
N ALA A 94 -5.53 20.38 -8.96
CA ALA A 94 -4.26 21.10 -8.84
C ALA A 94 -4.46 22.54 -8.34
N GLY A 95 -3.61 22.98 -7.43
CA GLY A 95 -3.59 24.30 -6.80
C GLY A 95 -4.75 24.60 -5.85
N ARG A 96 -5.74 23.69 -5.72
CA ARG A 96 -6.97 23.96 -4.97
C ARG A 96 -7.26 22.93 -3.90
N ASP A 97 -7.44 21.68 -4.30
CA ASP A 97 -7.89 20.63 -3.40
C ASP A 97 -6.66 19.88 -2.84
N GLY A 98 -6.65 19.67 -1.53
CA GLY A 98 -5.47 19.19 -0.82
C GLY A 98 -5.67 17.86 -0.08
N ILE A 99 -4.56 17.37 0.46
CA ILE A 99 -4.49 16.13 1.23
C ILE A 99 -4.03 16.39 2.68
N VAL A 100 -4.32 15.45 3.57
CA VAL A 100 -3.73 15.35 4.91
C VAL A 100 -2.91 14.07 4.99
N ILE A 101 -1.70 14.17 5.51
CA ILE A 101 -0.80 13.04 5.82
C ILE A 101 -0.32 13.13 7.26
N CYS A 102 0.07 11.98 7.83
CA CYS A 102 0.46 11.88 9.24
C CYS A 102 1.94 11.49 9.41
N PRO A 103 2.91 12.42 9.29
CA PRO A 103 4.33 12.08 9.39
C PRO A 103 4.73 11.68 10.82
N PRO A 104 5.73 10.82 11.02
CA PRO A 104 6.47 10.10 9.98
C PRO A 104 5.64 8.97 9.36
N THR A 105 5.53 8.96 8.03
CA THR A 105 4.76 7.96 7.27
C THR A 105 5.36 7.74 5.88
N PHE A 106 4.68 6.99 5.02
CA PHE A 106 5.18 6.64 3.70
C PHE A 106 5.26 7.87 2.76
N GLY A 107 6.47 8.20 2.32
CA GLY A 107 6.73 9.44 1.57
C GLY A 107 6.04 9.55 0.19
N MET A 108 5.52 8.47 -0.38
CA MET A 108 4.89 8.55 -1.71
C MET A 108 3.57 9.34 -1.71
N TYR A 109 2.88 9.47 -0.58
CA TYR A 109 1.70 10.34 -0.50
C TYR A 109 2.08 11.79 -0.83
N GLU A 110 3.18 12.26 -0.25
CA GLU A 110 3.73 13.59 -0.50
C GLU A 110 4.22 13.73 -1.94
N THR A 111 4.99 12.76 -2.44
CA THR A 111 5.49 12.79 -3.83
C THR A 111 4.35 12.93 -4.85
N TYR A 112 3.30 12.12 -4.74
CA TYR A 112 2.18 12.19 -5.69
C TYR A 112 1.33 13.45 -5.51
N ALA A 113 1.19 13.96 -4.28
CA ALA A 113 0.51 15.22 -4.05
C ALA A 113 1.28 16.39 -4.67
N GLN A 114 2.60 16.43 -4.53
CA GLN A 114 3.46 17.43 -5.17
C GLN A 114 3.36 17.37 -6.70
N ILE A 115 3.39 16.17 -7.29
CA ILE A 115 3.21 15.98 -8.74
C ILE A 115 1.85 16.51 -9.22
N GLN A 116 0.80 16.33 -8.42
CA GLN A 116 -0.55 16.80 -8.73
C GLN A 116 -0.76 18.30 -8.40
N ASP A 117 0.22 18.96 -7.78
CA ASP A 117 0.08 20.30 -7.18
C ASP A 117 -1.09 20.35 -6.17
N ALA A 118 -1.26 19.29 -5.38
CA ALA A 118 -2.25 19.22 -4.30
C ALA A 118 -1.63 19.76 -2.99
N PRO A 119 -2.21 20.80 -2.36
CA PRO A 119 -1.72 21.29 -1.07
C PRO A 119 -1.66 20.20 0.01
N ILE A 120 -0.57 20.14 0.77
CA ILE A 120 -0.32 19.08 1.77
C ILE A 120 -0.41 19.67 3.17
N ARG A 121 -1.34 19.17 3.98
CA ARG A 121 -1.39 19.39 5.43
C ARG A 121 -0.73 18.22 6.15
N ARG A 122 0.11 18.54 7.13
CA ARG A 122 0.87 17.55 7.90
C ARG A 122 0.42 17.62 9.35
N VAL A 123 -0.08 16.51 9.87
CA VAL A 123 -0.46 16.36 11.27
C VAL A 123 0.39 15.24 11.84
N ALA A 124 1.43 15.58 12.61
CA ALA A 124 2.42 14.60 13.04
C ALA A 124 1.79 13.52 13.94
N LEU A 125 2.28 12.27 13.81
CA LEU A 125 1.98 11.20 14.76
C LEU A 125 2.57 11.53 16.12
N LEU A 126 1.88 11.12 17.18
CA LEU A 126 2.22 11.39 18.56
C LEU A 126 3.27 10.38 19.04
N ARG A 127 4.56 10.71 18.84
CA ARG A 127 5.70 9.83 19.18
C ARG A 127 5.71 9.36 20.62
N ASP A 128 5.43 10.26 21.55
CA ASP A 128 5.33 10.01 23.00
C ASP A 128 4.20 9.02 23.35
N ARG A 129 3.20 8.89 22.46
CA ARG A 129 2.10 7.93 22.53
C ARG A 129 2.28 6.76 21.57
N GLY A 130 3.51 6.37 21.26
CA GLY A 130 3.77 5.21 20.41
C GLY A 130 3.48 5.45 18.93
N TYR A 131 3.61 6.69 18.45
CA TYR A 131 3.21 7.11 17.11
C TYR A 131 1.71 6.90 16.84
N ALA A 132 0.88 7.13 17.84
CA ALA A 132 -0.57 7.17 17.67
C ALA A 132 -0.98 8.33 16.75
N VAL A 133 -2.13 8.18 16.10
CA VAL A 133 -2.69 9.26 15.27
C VAL A 133 -3.28 10.36 16.14
N ASP A 134 -3.07 11.61 15.73
CA ASP A 134 -3.74 12.77 16.33
C ASP A 134 -5.07 13.05 15.60
N VAL A 135 -6.12 12.35 16.02
CA VAL A 135 -7.46 12.48 15.41
C VAL A 135 -7.97 13.92 15.49
N ASP A 136 -7.81 14.56 16.63
CA ASP A 136 -8.32 15.91 16.86
C ASP A 136 -7.53 16.93 16.03
N GLY A 137 -6.20 16.83 15.99
CA GLY A 137 -5.37 17.65 15.11
C GLY A 137 -5.68 17.49 13.63
N ILE A 138 -6.07 16.29 13.18
CA ILE A 138 -6.54 16.05 11.79
C ILE A 138 -7.84 16.80 11.51
N LEU A 139 -8.82 16.69 12.43
CA LEU A 139 -10.13 17.32 12.27
C LEU A 139 -10.04 18.85 12.34
N ASP A 140 -9.18 19.38 13.21
CA ASP A 140 -8.94 20.83 13.34
C ASP A 140 -8.30 21.43 12.09
N GLN A 141 -7.41 20.69 11.43
CA GLN A 141 -6.80 21.12 10.16
C GLN A 141 -7.69 20.86 8.94
N TRP A 142 -8.86 20.25 9.10
CA TRP A 142 -9.73 19.89 7.99
C TRP A 142 -10.48 21.10 7.43
N SER A 143 -10.04 21.57 6.25
CA SER A 143 -10.74 22.62 5.49
C SER A 143 -11.73 22.08 4.45
N ALA A 144 -12.60 22.95 3.92
CA ALA A 144 -13.47 22.66 2.77
C ALA A 144 -12.73 22.34 1.46
N ALA A 145 -11.43 22.65 1.39
CA ALA A 145 -10.55 22.32 0.26
C ALA A 145 -9.82 20.99 0.46
N THR A 146 -9.90 20.37 1.64
CA THR A 146 -9.30 19.05 1.88
C THR A 146 -10.18 17.97 1.28
N ARG A 147 -9.59 17.01 0.58
CA ARG A 147 -10.34 15.91 -0.04
C ARG A 147 -9.90 14.54 0.42
N VAL A 148 -8.62 14.35 0.72
CA VAL A 148 -8.05 13.02 0.99
C VAL A 148 -7.30 13.03 2.31
N LEU A 149 -7.58 12.08 3.18
CA LEU A 149 -6.77 11.74 4.35
C LEU A 149 -6.04 10.43 4.06
N PHE A 150 -4.71 10.41 4.15
CA PHE A 150 -3.93 9.17 4.10
C PHE A 150 -3.57 8.71 5.52
N LEU A 151 -3.94 7.46 5.82
CA LEU A 151 -3.60 6.73 7.03
C LEU A 151 -2.85 5.47 6.63
N CYS A 152 -1.69 5.18 7.22
CA CYS A 152 -0.94 3.95 6.96
C CYS A 152 -0.99 3.06 8.20
N SER A 153 -1.53 1.85 8.07
CA SER A 153 -1.69 0.93 9.21
C SER A 153 -1.58 -0.53 8.76
N PRO A 154 -0.55 -1.28 9.21
CA PRO A 154 0.59 -0.83 10.01
C PRO A 154 1.39 0.29 9.34
N ASN A 155 1.79 1.30 10.11
CA ASN A 155 2.48 2.46 9.57
C ASN A 155 3.91 2.13 9.14
N ASN A 156 4.34 2.73 8.04
CA ASN A 156 5.74 2.73 7.62
C ASN A 156 6.32 4.14 7.78
N PRO A 157 7.35 4.36 8.61
CA PRO A 157 8.32 3.35 9.07
C PRO A 157 8.17 2.87 10.52
N THR A 158 7.18 3.34 11.29
CA THR A 158 7.11 3.11 12.74
C THR A 158 6.66 1.71 13.14
N GLY A 159 5.93 1.01 12.28
CA GLY A 159 5.51 -0.38 12.44
C GLY A 159 4.21 -0.58 13.21
N ASN A 160 3.72 0.42 13.95
CA ASN A 160 2.49 0.31 14.74
C ASN A 160 1.22 0.30 13.88
N SER A 161 0.23 -0.49 14.30
CA SER A 161 -1.14 -0.37 13.80
C SER A 161 -1.87 0.78 14.47
N MET A 162 -2.77 1.43 13.72
CA MET A 162 -3.69 2.43 14.24
C MET A 162 -4.87 1.76 14.94
N ALA A 163 -5.41 2.40 15.98
CA ALA A 163 -6.61 1.90 16.63
C ALA A 163 -7.80 1.98 15.68
N LEU A 164 -8.54 0.88 15.56
CA LEU A 164 -9.71 0.81 14.67
C LEU A 164 -10.74 1.90 15.00
N ALA A 165 -10.98 2.16 16.30
CA ALA A 165 -11.90 3.20 16.75
C ALA A 165 -11.54 4.60 16.21
N ASP A 166 -10.25 4.93 16.11
CA ASP A 166 -9.79 6.20 15.55
C ASP A 166 -10.07 6.28 14.04
N ILE A 167 -9.89 5.17 13.32
CA ILE A 167 -10.22 5.08 11.89
C ILE A 167 -11.73 5.29 11.67
N HIS A 168 -12.59 4.64 12.47
CA HIS A 168 -14.04 4.85 12.40
C HIS A 168 -14.41 6.30 12.72
N ARG A 169 -13.82 6.89 13.77
CA ARG A 169 -14.06 8.28 14.15
C ARG A 169 -13.74 9.25 13.02
N LEU A 170 -12.60 9.04 12.35
CA LEU A 170 -12.19 9.84 11.19
C LEU A 170 -13.11 9.61 9.98
N ALA A 171 -13.44 8.36 9.66
CA ALA A 171 -14.32 8.02 8.54
C ALA A 171 -15.72 8.64 8.71
N THR A 172 -16.32 8.50 9.89
CA THR A 172 -17.62 9.09 10.22
C THR A 172 -17.56 10.62 10.21
N ALA A 173 -16.55 11.21 10.83
CA ALA A 173 -16.43 12.66 10.85
C ALA A 173 -16.27 13.21 9.42
N LEU A 174 -15.50 12.56 8.56
CA LEU A 174 -15.21 13.04 7.22
C LEU A 174 -16.24 12.63 6.16
N ASP A 175 -17.31 11.94 6.55
CA ASP A 175 -18.38 11.56 5.62
C ASP A 175 -19.00 12.79 4.94
N GLY A 176 -19.15 12.70 3.61
CA GLY A 176 -19.55 13.82 2.75
C GLY A 176 -18.57 15.01 2.68
N ARG A 177 -17.40 14.95 3.34
CA ARG A 177 -16.38 16.03 3.35
C ARG A 177 -15.06 15.62 2.70
N GLY A 178 -14.69 14.34 2.78
CA GLY A 178 -13.49 13.77 2.19
C GLY A 178 -13.49 12.24 2.17
N VAL A 179 -12.46 11.70 1.56
CA VAL A 179 -12.16 10.27 1.55
C VAL A 179 -11.06 9.95 2.55
N VAL A 180 -11.22 8.85 3.28
CA VAL A 180 -10.19 8.28 4.17
C VAL A 180 -9.55 7.11 3.45
N VAL A 181 -8.25 7.23 3.16
CA VAL A 181 -7.46 6.19 2.52
C VAL A 181 -6.66 5.46 3.58
N LEU A 182 -6.99 4.19 3.81
CA LEU A 182 -6.22 3.28 4.64
C LEU A 182 -5.22 2.51 3.77
N ASP A 183 -3.94 2.87 3.84
CA ASP A 183 -2.86 2.12 3.23
C ASP A 183 -2.49 0.92 4.11
N GLY A 184 -3.03 -0.24 3.74
CA GLY A 184 -2.83 -1.52 4.38
C GLY A 184 -1.73 -2.36 3.71
N ALA A 185 -0.64 -1.75 3.24
CA ALA A 185 0.45 -2.48 2.56
C ALA A 185 1.10 -3.61 3.40
N TYR A 186 0.92 -3.57 4.73
CA TYR A 186 1.47 -4.55 5.67
C TYR A 186 0.38 -5.29 6.48
N ALA A 187 -0.89 -5.18 6.08
CA ALA A 187 -2.02 -5.70 6.88
C ALA A 187 -1.97 -7.21 7.09
N GLU A 188 -1.35 -7.99 6.18
CA GLU A 188 -1.18 -9.43 6.33
C GLU A 188 -0.34 -9.83 7.57
N PHE A 189 0.51 -8.94 8.07
CA PHE A 189 1.36 -9.19 9.24
C PHE A 189 0.68 -8.78 10.57
N SER A 190 -0.46 -8.09 10.48
CA SER A 190 -1.26 -7.64 11.61
C SER A 190 -2.12 -8.78 12.15
N ALA A 191 -2.49 -8.71 13.43
CA ALA A 191 -3.39 -9.70 14.03
C ALA A 191 -4.81 -9.65 13.44
N THR A 192 -5.24 -8.47 12.97
CA THR A 192 -6.58 -8.21 12.44
C THR A 192 -6.50 -7.35 11.19
N ASP A 193 -7.29 -7.68 10.17
CA ASP A 193 -7.48 -6.86 8.97
C ASP A 193 -8.87 -6.21 9.00
N PRO A 194 -8.99 -4.87 9.17
CA PRO A 194 -10.27 -4.18 9.28
C PRO A 194 -10.93 -3.90 7.92
N THR A 195 -10.36 -4.35 6.80
CA THR A 195 -10.79 -3.98 5.45
C THR A 195 -12.30 -4.21 5.21
N GLN A 196 -12.80 -5.42 5.49
CA GLN A 196 -14.22 -5.75 5.23
C GLN A 196 -15.16 -4.94 6.13
N GLU A 197 -14.78 -4.75 7.39
CA GLU A 197 -15.56 -3.97 8.35
C GLU A 197 -15.68 -2.51 7.92
N LEU A 198 -14.54 -1.89 7.56
CA LEU A 198 -14.50 -0.49 7.14
C LEU A 198 -15.26 -0.26 5.84
N LEU A 199 -15.07 -1.12 4.83
CA LEU A 199 -15.77 -1.00 3.55
C LEU A 199 -17.28 -1.26 3.68
N GLY A 200 -17.69 -2.10 4.65
CA GLY A 200 -19.10 -2.37 4.93
C GLY A 200 -19.82 -1.23 5.65
N GLN A 201 -19.09 -0.40 6.40
CA GLN A 201 -19.68 0.66 7.23
C GLN A 201 -19.49 2.07 6.66
N HIS A 202 -18.45 2.32 5.87
CA HIS A 202 -18.08 3.68 5.43
C HIS A 202 -17.87 3.76 3.91
N ALA A 203 -18.80 4.39 3.20
CA ALA A 203 -18.71 4.57 1.75
C ALA A 203 -17.56 5.52 1.32
N ASN A 204 -17.05 6.33 2.24
CA ASN A 204 -15.92 7.24 2.04
C ASN A 204 -14.57 6.65 2.45
N VAL A 205 -14.48 5.34 2.72
CA VAL A 205 -13.21 4.65 2.95
C VAL A 205 -12.71 4.00 1.66
N ILE A 206 -11.41 4.17 1.41
CA ILE A 206 -10.64 3.42 0.42
C ILE A 206 -9.56 2.65 1.16
N VAL A 207 -9.38 1.37 0.85
CA VAL A 207 -8.27 0.57 1.36
C VAL A 207 -7.28 0.26 0.24
N LEU A 208 -5.99 0.49 0.46
CA LEU A 208 -4.93 0.13 -0.48
C LEU A 208 -4.27 -1.17 -0.03
N ARG A 209 -4.09 -2.12 -0.96
CA ARG A 209 -3.39 -3.39 -0.72
C ARG A 209 -2.29 -3.60 -1.76
N THR A 210 -1.30 -4.43 -1.43
CA THR A 210 -0.22 -4.79 -2.35
C THR A 210 0.19 -6.25 -2.20
N LEU A 211 0.57 -6.87 -3.30
CA LEU A 211 1.19 -8.20 -3.29
C LEU A 211 2.71 -8.13 -3.04
N SER A 212 3.27 -6.93 -2.87
CA SER A 212 4.73 -6.74 -2.79
C SER A 212 5.37 -7.23 -1.50
N LYS A 213 4.60 -7.36 -0.42
CA LYS A 213 5.13 -7.58 0.94
C LYS A 213 4.94 -9.04 1.35
N ALA A 214 3.86 -9.36 2.06
CA ALA A 214 3.61 -10.71 2.56
C ALA A 214 3.56 -11.79 1.47
N LEU A 215 3.10 -11.44 0.26
CA LEU A 215 3.06 -12.37 -0.86
C LEU A 215 4.34 -12.40 -1.70
N ALA A 216 5.38 -11.65 -1.33
CA ALA A 216 6.69 -11.67 -2.00
C ALA A 216 6.66 -11.43 -3.53
N LEU A 217 5.62 -10.74 -4.05
CA LEU A 217 5.46 -10.44 -5.49
C LEU A 217 5.84 -9.00 -5.83
N ALA A 218 6.88 -8.46 -5.19
CA ALA A 218 7.29 -7.07 -5.40
C ALA A 218 7.66 -6.78 -6.86
N GLY A 219 8.31 -7.72 -7.55
CA GLY A 219 8.73 -7.60 -8.95
C GLY A 219 7.58 -7.62 -9.96
N VAL A 220 6.42 -8.17 -9.61
CA VAL A 220 5.23 -8.21 -10.46
C VAL A 220 4.52 -6.85 -10.53
N ARG A 221 4.79 -5.98 -9.55
CA ARG A 221 4.15 -4.66 -9.42
C ARG A 221 2.63 -4.74 -9.39
N CYS A 222 2.05 -5.61 -8.55
CA CYS A 222 0.60 -5.72 -8.39
C CYS A 222 0.09 -5.17 -7.05
N GLY A 223 -1.02 -4.46 -7.10
CA GLY A 223 -1.77 -3.97 -5.95
C GLY A 223 -3.23 -3.77 -6.28
N ALA A 224 -3.98 -3.32 -5.28
CA ALA A 224 -5.40 -3.07 -5.41
C ALA A 224 -5.82 -1.83 -4.62
N LEU A 225 -6.79 -1.10 -5.18
CA LEU A 225 -7.63 -0.15 -4.47
C LEU A 225 -8.97 -0.83 -4.22
N LEU A 226 -9.36 -0.90 -2.95
CA LEU A 226 -10.62 -1.48 -2.50
C LEU A 226 -11.55 -0.37 -2.01
N ALA A 227 -12.75 -0.27 -2.56
CA ALA A 227 -13.71 0.79 -2.20
C ALA A 227 -15.15 0.42 -2.57
N ALA A 228 -16.11 1.32 -2.32
CA ALA A 228 -17.47 1.19 -2.84
C ALA A 228 -17.47 1.04 -4.38
N PRO A 229 -18.32 0.18 -4.97
CA PRO A 229 -18.30 -0.11 -6.40
C PRO A 229 -18.38 1.12 -7.32
N GLU A 230 -19.20 2.11 -6.95
CA GLU A 230 -19.38 3.34 -7.72
C GLU A 230 -18.09 4.18 -7.73
N LEU A 231 -17.36 4.18 -6.61
CA LEU A 231 -16.09 4.88 -6.50
C LEU A 231 -15.00 4.18 -7.30
N VAL A 232 -14.95 2.84 -7.25
CA VAL A 232 -14.05 2.02 -8.08
C VAL A 232 -14.29 2.26 -9.57
N ALA A 233 -15.55 2.30 -10.00
CA ALA A 233 -15.91 2.55 -11.39
C ALA A 233 -15.40 3.92 -11.87
N LEU A 234 -15.63 4.98 -11.07
CA LEU A 234 -15.18 6.35 -11.36
C LEU A 234 -13.66 6.48 -11.36
N LEU A 235 -12.98 6.01 -10.30
CA LEU A 235 -11.53 6.11 -10.19
C LEU A 235 -10.81 5.29 -11.26
N GLY A 236 -11.39 4.15 -11.67
CA GLY A 236 -10.86 3.38 -12.78
C GLY A 236 -10.92 4.09 -14.14
N CYS A 237 -11.59 5.25 -14.27
CA CYS A 237 -11.53 6.09 -15.47
C CYS A 237 -10.26 6.96 -15.52
N VAL A 238 -9.53 7.09 -14.41
CA VAL A 238 -8.24 7.79 -14.34
C VAL A 238 -7.13 6.94 -14.96
N LEU A 239 -7.26 5.61 -14.90
CA LEU A 239 -6.29 4.69 -15.47
C LEU A 239 -6.41 4.61 -17.00
N PRO A 240 -5.28 4.57 -17.73
CA PRO A 240 -5.27 4.16 -19.12
C PRO A 240 -5.86 2.74 -19.30
N PRO A 241 -6.31 2.38 -20.51
CA PRO A 241 -6.59 0.98 -20.82
C PRO A 241 -5.30 0.16 -20.83
N TYR A 242 -5.40 -1.16 -20.61
CA TYR A 242 -4.30 -2.12 -20.78
C TYR A 242 -3.11 -1.90 -19.84
N THR A 243 -3.35 -1.42 -18.62
CA THR A 243 -2.28 -1.02 -17.69
C THR A 243 -1.52 -2.16 -17.05
N PHE A 244 -2.10 -3.37 -17.03
CA PHE A 244 -1.50 -4.51 -16.34
C PHE A 244 -0.96 -5.56 -17.33
N PRO A 245 0.35 -5.85 -17.34
CA PRO A 245 0.93 -6.79 -18.30
C PRO A 245 0.42 -8.23 -18.10
N SER A 246 0.03 -8.91 -19.19
CA SER A 246 -0.47 -10.30 -19.14
C SER A 246 0.46 -11.27 -18.40
N PRO A 247 1.80 -11.28 -18.61
CA PRO A 247 2.68 -12.19 -17.88
C PRO A 247 2.68 -11.95 -16.36
N CYS A 248 2.48 -10.69 -15.94
CA CYS A 248 2.32 -10.34 -14.54
C CYS A 248 0.98 -10.85 -14.00
N ALA A 249 -0.11 -10.71 -14.77
CA ALA A 249 -1.42 -11.23 -14.37
C ALA A 249 -1.38 -12.76 -14.19
N GLU A 250 -0.82 -13.48 -15.17
CA GLU A 250 -0.64 -14.93 -15.14
C GLU A 250 0.23 -15.39 -13.95
N ALA A 251 1.27 -14.62 -13.60
CA ALA A 251 2.08 -14.91 -12.41
C ALA A 251 1.29 -14.73 -11.11
N VAL A 252 0.51 -13.64 -10.97
CA VAL A 252 -0.33 -13.42 -9.78
C VAL A 252 -1.37 -14.54 -9.64
N GLN A 253 -2.08 -14.86 -10.71
CA GLN A 253 -3.14 -15.87 -10.69
C GLN A 253 -2.61 -17.22 -10.19
N ARG A 254 -1.46 -17.67 -10.70
CA ARG A 254 -0.79 -18.90 -10.23
C ARG A 254 -0.39 -18.83 -8.75
N CYS A 255 0.19 -17.71 -8.33
CA CYS A 255 0.59 -17.53 -6.92
C CYS A 255 -0.60 -17.45 -5.95
N LEU A 256 -1.78 -17.06 -6.42
CA LEU A 256 -3.02 -16.97 -5.63
C LEU A 256 -3.93 -18.19 -5.75
N GLU A 257 -3.50 -19.25 -6.44
CA GLU A 257 -4.25 -20.51 -6.47
C GLU A 257 -4.55 -21.02 -5.04
N PRO A 258 -5.76 -21.56 -4.77
CA PRO A 258 -6.15 -21.98 -3.43
C PRO A 258 -5.17 -22.95 -2.74
N GLY A 259 -4.47 -23.78 -3.52
CA GLY A 259 -3.45 -24.71 -3.02
C GLY A 259 -2.27 -24.04 -2.32
N HIS A 260 -1.98 -22.77 -2.61
CA HIS A 260 -0.87 -22.03 -2.02
C HIS A 260 -1.23 -21.27 -0.74
N ALA A 261 -2.51 -21.19 -0.36
CA ALA A 261 -2.96 -20.36 0.78
C ALA A 261 -2.33 -20.78 2.12
N ALA A 262 -2.08 -22.07 2.34
CA ALA A 262 -1.44 -22.56 3.56
C ALA A 262 0.05 -22.20 3.62
N GLU A 263 0.74 -22.20 2.48
CA GLU A 263 2.14 -21.77 2.36
C GLU A 263 2.29 -20.30 2.75
N TRP A 264 1.43 -19.42 2.19
CA TRP A 264 1.48 -17.99 2.49
C TRP A 264 1.26 -17.70 3.96
N ARG A 265 0.25 -18.33 4.59
CA ARG A 265 0.02 -18.23 6.03
C ARG A 265 1.24 -18.67 6.84
N ARG A 266 1.86 -19.80 6.48
CA ARG A 266 3.07 -20.29 7.17
C ARG A 266 4.24 -19.31 7.07
N ARG A 267 4.45 -18.67 5.90
CA ARG A 267 5.52 -17.69 5.70
C ARG A 267 5.30 -16.42 6.54
N VAL A 268 4.06 -15.93 6.59
CA VAL A 268 3.69 -14.79 7.44
C VAL A 268 3.96 -15.10 8.92
N GLU A 269 3.49 -16.26 9.41
CA GLU A 269 3.73 -16.65 10.81
C GLU A 269 5.22 -16.83 11.12
N ARG A 270 6.00 -17.39 10.19
CA ARG A 270 7.46 -17.49 10.35
C ARG A 270 8.11 -16.11 10.45
N LEU A 271 7.72 -15.15 9.60
CA LEU A 271 8.22 -13.77 9.68
C LEU A 271 7.79 -13.07 10.97
N ARG A 272 6.59 -13.33 11.50
CA ARG A 272 6.14 -12.80 12.80
C ARG A 272 6.99 -13.36 13.95
N ALA A 273 7.29 -14.66 13.93
CA ALA A 273 8.18 -15.28 14.91
C ALA A 273 9.61 -14.72 14.85
N GLU A 274 10.17 -14.58 13.65
CA GLU A 274 11.49 -13.97 13.45
C GLU A 274 11.51 -12.49 13.86
N ARG A 275 10.44 -11.74 13.60
CA ARG A 275 10.29 -10.35 14.08
C ARG A 275 10.40 -10.27 15.60
N ALA A 276 9.73 -11.17 16.32
CA ALA A 276 9.78 -11.22 17.78
C ALA A 276 11.19 -11.60 18.30
N ARG A 277 11.82 -12.61 17.68
CA ARG A 277 13.19 -13.03 18.01
C ARG A 277 14.20 -11.91 17.79
N LEU A 278 14.15 -11.26 16.62
CA LEU A 278 15.03 -10.17 16.25
C LEU A 278 14.82 -8.95 17.16
N ALA A 279 13.58 -8.60 17.48
CA ALA A 279 13.28 -7.50 18.39
C ALA A 279 13.89 -7.73 19.78
N ALA A 280 13.75 -8.93 20.35
CA ALA A 280 14.33 -9.28 21.64
C ALA A 280 15.86 -9.23 21.63
N ALA A 281 16.49 -9.73 20.56
CA ALA A 281 17.94 -9.72 20.41
C ALA A 281 18.50 -8.30 20.20
N LEU A 282 17.82 -7.44 19.42
CA LEU A 282 18.23 -6.04 19.24
C LEU A 282 18.08 -5.23 20.53
N ALA A 283 17.01 -5.48 21.31
CA ALA A 283 16.77 -4.78 22.56
C ALA A 283 17.81 -5.07 23.66
N SER A 284 18.61 -6.13 23.53
CA SER A 284 19.70 -6.44 24.46
C SER A 284 21.05 -5.84 24.08
N LEU A 285 21.16 -5.21 22.90
CA LEU A 285 22.40 -4.60 22.44
C LEU A 285 22.62 -3.22 23.09
N PRO A 286 23.85 -2.90 23.53
CA PRO A 286 24.15 -1.63 24.22
C PRO A 286 23.99 -0.39 23.31
N ASP A 287 24.17 -0.57 21.99
CA ASP A 287 24.04 0.50 21.00
C ASP A 287 22.58 0.78 20.62
N ILE A 288 21.60 0.09 21.22
CA ILE A 288 20.17 0.26 20.96
C ILE A 288 19.48 0.87 22.19
N ARG A 289 18.83 2.03 22.01
CA ARG A 289 18.04 2.68 23.06
C ARG A 289 16.65 2.08 23.18
N ARG A 290 16.02 1.77 22.05
CA ARG A 290 14.64 1.28 21.99
C ARG A 290 14.36 0.52 20.70
N VAL A 291 13.61 -0.57 20.82
CA VAL A 291 12.94 -1.23 19.69
C VAL A 291 11.46 -0.92 19.79
N TRP A 292 10.88 -0.30 18.77
CA TRP A 292 9.45 0.03 18.75
C TRP A 292 8.60 -1.20 18.42
N PRO A 293 7.38 -1.33 18.99
CA PRO A 293 6.44 -2.38 18.62
C PRO A 293 6.12 -2.32 17.12
N SER A 294 5.93 -3.49 16.50
CA SER A 294 5.64 -3.57 15.07
C SER A 294 4.65 -4.68 14.75
N ASP A 295 3.70 -4.34 13.89
CA ASP A 295 2.77 -5.23 13.20
C ASP A 295 3.11 -5.39 11.72
N ALA A 296 4.28 -4.90 11.27
CA ALA A 296 4.76 -5.01 9.88
C ALA A 296 5.91 -6.02 9.74
N ASN A 297 6.50 -6.19 8.56
CA ASN A 297 7.67 -7.07 8.34
C ASN A 297 9.02 -6.39 8.59
N PHE A 298 9.04 -5.37 9.45
CA PHE A 298 10.23 -4.62 9.81
C PHE A 298 10.11 -4.13 11.25
N LEU A 299 11.22 -3.67 11.82
CA LEU A 299 11.31 -3.04 13.13
C LEU A 299 11.84 -1.61 12.96
N LEU A 300 11.28 -0.66 13.69
CA LEU A 300 11.90 0.64 13.89
C LEU A 300 12.73 0.57 15.16
N VAL A 301 14.01 0.94 15.06
CA VAL A 301 14.97 0.86 16.16
C VAL A 301 15.58 2.23 16.38
N GLU A 302 15.48 2.75 17.60
CA GLU A 302 16.18 3.95 18.04
C GLU A 302 17.55 3.54 18.56
N ALA A 303 18.60 3.89 17.82
CA ALA A 303 19.98 3.61 18.15
C ALA A 303 20.53 4.65 19.13
N VAL A 304 21.69 4.37 19.73
CA VAL A 304 22.50 5.39 20.42
C VAL A 304 23.17 6.32 19.42
N ASP A 305 23.62 5.77 18.29
CA ASP A 305 24.21 6.48 17.16
C ASP A 305 23.78 5.73 15.88
N ALA A 306 22.77 6.29 15.19
CA ALA A 306 22.20 5.65 14.00
C ALA A 306 23.21 5.53 12.83
N PRO A 307 23.99 6.58 12.47
CA PRO A 307 25.06 6.46 11.49
C PRO A 307 26.05 5.34 11.80
N ARG A 308 26.51 5.22 13.06
CA ARG A 308 27.41 4.14 13.48
C ARG A 308 26.76 2.76 13.35
N LEU A 309 25.50 2.61 13.75
CA LEU A 309 24.75 1.35 13.61
C LEU A 309 24.63 0.92 12.14
N VAL A 310 24.28 1.86 11.26
CA VAL A 310 24.15 1.62 9.82
C VAL A 310 25.49 1.23 9.20
N GLU A 311 26.59 1.88 9.59
CA GLU A 311 27.92 1.55 9.09
C GLU A 311 28.43 0.20 9.63
N ALA A 312 28.16 -0.12 10.89
CA ALA A 312 28.48 -1.43 11.45
C ALA A 312 27.77 -2.56 10.69
N ALA A 313 26.47 -2.41 10.43
CA ALA A 313 25.71 -3.36 9.62
C ALA A 313 26.28 -3.46 8.19
N ARG A 314 26.60 -2.33 7.55
CA ARG A 314 27.18 -2.29 6.19
C ARG A 314 28.51 -3.04 6.12
N ARG A 315 29.41 -2.85 7.09
CA ARG A 315 30.68 -3.60 7.18
C ARG A 315 30.47 -5.10 7.38
N GLY A 316 29.38 -5.48 8.04
CA GLY A 316 28.92 -6.86 8.16
C GLY A 316 28.18 -7.40 6.92
N GLY A 317 28.11 -6.63 5.83
CA GLY A 317 27.42 -7.02 4.60
C GLY A 317 25.91 -6.88 4.62
N VAL A 318 25.34 -6.14 5.59
CA VAL A 318 23.89 -5.94 5.74
C VAL A 318 23.51 -4.49 5.48
N LEU A 319 22.52 -4.26 4.62
CA LEU A 319 21.99 -2.92 4.34
C LEU A 319 20.76 -2.63 5.20
N LEU A 320 20.85 -1.57 6.02
CA LEU A 320 19.74 -1.04 6.80
C LEU A 320 19.17 0.22 6.16
N ARG A 321 17.94 0.59 6.55
CA ARG A 321 17.33 1.84 6.09
C ARG A 321 17.42 2.90 7.18
N ASP A 322 18.28 3.89 6.95
CA ASP A 322 18.44 5.04 7.82
C ASP A 322 17.23 6.01 7.71
N PHE A 323 16.69 6.38 8.87
CA PHE A 323 15.63 7.37 9.05
C PHE A 323 16.04 8.50 10.01
N SER A 324 17.28 8.54 10.48
CA SER A 324 17.77 9.56 11.41
C SER A 324 17.74 10.99 10.87
N TRP A 325 17.62 11.13 9.54
CA TRP A 325 17.40 12.42 8.86
C TRP A 325 15.98 12.97 9.00
N ASP A 326 14.99 12.13 9.35
CA ASP A 326 13.61 12.55 9.53
C ASP A 326 13.43 13.13 10.95
N PRO A 327 12.99 14.39 11.11
CA PRO A 327 12.81 15.02 12.42
C PRO A 327 11.86 14.27 13.36
N GLY A 328 10.91 13.50 12.82
CA GLY A 328 9.99 12.66 13.60
C GLY A 328 10.61 11.34 14.07
N LEU A 329 11.82 11.00 13.62
CA LEU A 329 12.50 9.72 13.83
C LEU A 329 13.98 9.91 14.22
N PRO A 330 14.28 10.76 15.22
CA PRO A 330 15.66 11.01 15.63
C PRO A 330 16.35 9.69 16.02
N ASP A 331 17.57 9.50 15.52
CA ASP A 331 18.40 8.31 15.72
C ASP A 331 17.71 6.97 15.38
N CYS A 332 16.67 6.99 14.55
CA CYS A 332 15.96 5.77 14.20
C CYS A 332 16.47 5.15 12.88
N VAL A 333 16.58 3.82 12.90
CA VAL A 333 16.90 2.97 11.75
C VAL A 333 15.79 1.95 11.60
N ARG A 334 15.31 1.74 10.38
CA ARG A 334 14.32 0.71 10.07
C ARG A 334 15.04 -0.54 9.55
N ILE A 335 14.75 -1.67 10.18
CA ILE A 335 15.37 -2.97 9.90
C ILE A 335 14.28 -3.90 9.36
N THR A 336 14.40 -4.31 8.10
CA THR A 336 13.51 -5.35 7.53
C THR A 336 13.82 -6.69 8.20
N VAL A 337 12.79 -7.45 8.54
CA VAL A 337 12.96 -8.81 9.06
C VAL A 337 13.25 -9.74 7.88
N GLY A 338 14.43 -10.35 7.90
CA GLY A 338 14.86 -11.33 6.92
C GLY A 338 14.55 -12.77 7.35
N ASP A 339 15.14 -13.72 6.65
CA ASP A 339 15.21 -15.09 7.14
C ASP A 339 16.13 -15.22 8.37
N PRO A 340 16.14 -16.37 9.08
CA PRO A 340 16.96 -16.53 10.27
C PRO A 340 18.46 -16.27 10.05
N ALA A 341 19.02 -16.68 8.91
CA ALA A 341 20.44 -16.50 8.62
C ALA A 341 20.78 -15.03 8.35
N GLU A 342 19.91 -14.31 7.63
CA GLU A 342 20.05 -12.87 7.40
C GLU A 342 19.95 -12.09 8.73
N ASN A 343 19.00 -12.46 9.60
CA ASN A 343 18.83 -11.86 10.92
C ASN A 343 20.06 -12.14 11.82
N ASP A 344 20.60 -13.35 11.78
CA ASP A 344 21.78 -13.73 12.56
C ASP A 344 23.05 -13.02 12.05
N GLN A 345 23.19 -12.83 10.73
CA GLN A 345 24.27 -12.04 10.15
C GLN A 345 24.22 -10.59 10.64
N LEU A 346 23.03 -9.98 10.69
CA LEU A 346 22.86 -8.65 11.26
C LEU A 346 23.25 -8.61 12.74
N LEU A 347 22.73 -9.53 13.55
CA LEU A 347 23.05 -9.58 14.98
C LEU A 347 24.56 -9.78 15.24
N ALA A 348 25.22 -10.60 14.43
CA ALA A 348 26.67 -10.77 14.49
C ALA A 348 27.44 -9.50 14.07
N ALA A 349 26.92 -8.73 13.11
CA ALA A 349 27.51 -7.46 12.69
C ALA A 349 27.38 -6.36 13.77
N LEU A 350 26.29 -6.38 14.55
CA LEU A 350 26.00 -5.39 15.59
C LEU A 350 26.51 -5.78 16.98
N GLY A 351 26.75 -7.08 17.22
CA GLY A 351 27.10 -7.65 18.52
C GLY A 351 28.57 -8.05 18.71
N ARG A 352 29.48 -7.64 17.80
CA ARG A 352 30.92 -7.75 18.07
C ARG A 352 31.36 -6.57 18.95
N PRO A 353 32.07 -6.80 20.07
CA PRO A 353 32.91 -5.75 20.64
C PRO A 353 33.96 -5.27 19.62
#